data_AF-A0A8X7QNN8-F1
#
_entry.id   AF-A0A8X7QNN8-F1
#
_cell.length_a   1.000
_cell.length_b   1.000
_cell.length_c   1.000
_cell.angle_alpha   90.00
_cell.angle_beta   90.00
_cell.angle_gamma   90.00
#
_symmetry.space_group_name_H-M   'P 1'
#
loop_
_entity.id
_entity.type
_entity.pdbx_description
1 polymer ?
#
loop_
_entity_poly.entity_id
_entity_poly.type
_entity_poly.pdbx_seq_one_letter_code
_entity_poly.pdbx_strand_id
1 'polypeptide(L)'
;MAFDGDKKKKCIIAGGVSGLLVIMVVSVAVITSKNLPNENEIRQNKKAVKAVCAPTDYKETCVKSLMDASPKSTEPIELIKLSFNVTIKSINDALKKASEDVKHKADKHPEDKDAFMLCEKVMNDAIADLKKCVDHKMSVDEIKGFIEDLRVWLSGSIAFQQTCIDTFEEIKSNLKKDMIDIFKTPRELSSNSLAMVTDLNSNATELSGALEKRLESFYLQKKKMVSQHGLDLRHGGSWQHQEEDHQ
;
A
#
# COMPACT_ATOMS: atom_id res chain seq x y z
N MET A 1 61.04 -44.74 3.89
CA MET A 1 61.81 -43.84 4.78
C MET A 1 62.56 -42.85 3.91
N ALA A 2 62.41 -41.54 4.21
CA ALA A 2 63.07 -40.33 3.69
C ALA A 2 63.00 -40.05 2.15
N PHE A 3 62.29 -39.05 1.63
CA PHE A 3 62.36 -37.56 1.68
C PHE A 3 63.47 -36.89 0.86
N ASP A 4 63.04 -35.79 0.22
CA ASP A 4 63.77 -34.74 -0.54
C ASP A 4 64.17 -35.06 -1.99
N GLY A 5 64.05 -34.16 -2.97
CA GLY A 5 63.78 -32.71 -2.93
C GLY A 5 64.13 -32.09 -4.29
N ASP A 6 63.36 -31.06 -4.65
CA ASP A 6 63.34 -30.20 -5.85
C ASP A 6 64.65 -29.84 -6.59
N LYS A 7 64.59 -29.70 -7.94
CA LYS A 7 64.84 -28.44 -8.71
C LYS A 7 64.99 -28.60 -10.25
N LYS A 8 64.10 -27.90 -10.97
CA LYS A 8 64.24 -27.05 -12.19
C LYS A 8 65.22 -27.45 -13.34
N LYS A 9 64.71 -27.47 -14.59
CA LYS A 9 64.88 -26.44 -15.65
C LYS A 9 64.22 -26.87 -16.98
N LYS A 10 63.81 -25.86 -17.76
CA LYS A 10 62.95 -25.88 -18.97
C LYS A 10 63.67 -26.43 -20.22
N CYS A 11 62.91 -27.04 -21.13
CA CYS A 11 63.21 -27.00 -22.57
C CYS A 11 61.91 -26.87 -23.37
N ILE A 12 61.88 -25.86 -24.24
CA ILE A 12 60.84 -25.60 -25.25
C ILE A 12 61.38 -26.20 -26.56
N ILE A 13 60.53 -26.79 -27.42
CA ILE A 13 60.42 -26.54 -28.87
C ILE A 13 59.50 -27.59 -29.55
N ALA A 14 58.45 -27.05 -30.18
CA ALA A 14 57.75 -27.40 -31.41
C ALA A 14 57.33 -28.84 -31.74
N GLY A 15 56.04 -28.99 -32.09
CA GLY A 15 55.60 -29.99 -33.05
C GLY A 15 54.10 -30.26 -33.02
N GLY A 16 53.38 -29.86 -34.08
CA GLY A 16 52.26 -30.65 -34.59
C GLY A 16 50.85 -30.25 -34.17
N VAL A 17 50.14 -29.67 -35.13
CA VAL A 17 48.69 -29.44 -35.20
C VAL A 17 47.91 -30.75 -34.99
N SER A 18 46.93 -30.77 -34.08
CA SER A 18 45.62 -31.40 -34.34
C SER A 18 44.62 -30.96 -33.29
N GLY A 19 43.48 -30.44 -33.75
CA GLY A 19 42.47 -29.80 -32.93
C GLY A 19 41.68 -30.78 -32.06
N LEU A 20 41.37 -30.33 -30.86
CA LEU A 20 40.11 -30.64 -30.20
C LEU A 20 39.77 -29.48 -29.26
N LEU A 21 39.07 -28.49 -29.81
CA LEU A 21 38.35 -27.49 -29.02
C LEU A 21 37.22 -28.23 -28.29
N VAL A 22 37.46 -28.68 -27.07
CA VAL A 22 36.38 -29.08 -26.17
C VAL A 22 35.75 -27.79 -25.66
N ILE A 23 34.76 -27.28 -26.39
CA ILE A 23 33.85 -26.27 -25.85
C ILE A 23 33.00 -27.00 -24.81
N MET A 24 33.41 -26.91 -23.54
CA MET A 24 32.53 -27.20 -22.41
C MET A 24 31.44 -26.13 -22.43
N VAL A 25 30.32 -26.43 -23.08
CA VAL A 25 29.09 -25.66 -22.91
C VAL A 25 28.56 -26.04 -21.54
N VAL A 26 29.00 -25.31 -20.51
CA VAL A 26 28.33 -25.33 -19.22
C VAL A 26 27.03 -24.55 -19.43
N SER A 27 26.01 -25.24 -19.93
CA SER A 27 24.64 -24.75 -19.85
C SER A 27 24.26 -24.75 -18.37
N VAL A 28 24.49 -23.63 -17.70
CA VAL A 28 23.81 -23.35 -16.44
C VAL A 28 22.36 -23.14 -16.82
N ALA A 29 21.59 -24.22 -16.85
CA ALA A 29 20.15 -24.12 -16.77
C ALA A 29 19.85 -23.52 -15.40
N VAL A 30 19.66 -22.20 -15.36
CA VAL A 30 19.00 -21.55 -14.24
C VAL A 30 17.56 -22.03 -14.30
N ILE A 31 17.29 -23.19 -13.70
CA ILE A 31 15.94 -23.60 -13.37
C ILE A 31 15.50 -22.59 -12.31
N THR A 32 14.87 -21.51 -12.77
CA THR A 32 14.03 -20.69 -11.91
C THR A 32 12.84 -21.58 -11.54
N SER A 33 13.00 -22.31 -10.44
CA SER A 33 11.90 -22.98 -9.77
C SER A 33 10.93 -21.89 -9.33
N LYS A 34 9.97 -21.57 -10.21
CA LYS A 34 8.75 -20.89 -9.80
C LYS A 34 8.07 -21.88 -8.85
N ASN A 35 8.24 -21.68 -7.54
CA ASN A 35 7.49 -22.40 -6.52
C ASN A 35 6.01 -22.12 -6.77
N LEU A 36 5.34 -22.99 -7.52
CA LEU A 36 3.90 -22.98 -7.65
C LEU A 36 3.33 -23.32 -6.27
N PRO A 37 2.46 -22.46 -5.71
CA PRO A 37 1.90 -22.71 -4.40
C PRO A 37 1.14 -24.04 -4.40
N ASN A 38 1.36 -24.84 -3.35
CA ASN A 38 0.74 -26.15 -3.21
C ASN A 38 -0.79 -25.99 -3.11
N GLU A 39 -1.58 -26.86 -3.73
CA GLU A 39 -3.05 -26.82 -3.65
C GLU A 39 -3.55 -26.79 -2.18
N ASN A 40 -2.87 -27.53 -1.30
CA ASN A 40 -3.16 -27.53 0.13
C ASN A 40 -2.89 -26.16 0.78
N GLU A 41 -1.81 -25.48 0.39
CA GLU A 41 -1.46 -24.15 0.88
C GLU A 41 -2.48 -23.11 0.44
N ILE A 42 -2.90 -23.12 -0.84
CA ILE A 42 -3.96 -22.26 -1.37
C ILE A 42 -5.25 -22.46 -0.57
N ARG A 43 -5.62 -23.71 -0.26
CA ARG A 43 -6.82 -24.03 0.51
C ARG A 43 -6.73 -23.50 1.95
N GLN A 44 -5.57 -23.61 2.61
CA GLN A 44 -5.37 -23.08 3.96
C GLN A 44 -5.41 -21.55 3.97
N ASN A 45 -4.68 -20.90 3.06
CA ASN A 45 -4.69 -19.46 2.88
C ASN A 45 -6.11 -18.93 2.64
N LYS A 46 -6.89 -19.59 1.77
CA LYS A 46 -8.28 -19.21 1.51
C LYS A 46 -9.17 -19.32 2.75
N LYS A 47 -8.96 -20.33 3.61
CA LYS A 47 -9.69 -20.46 4.89
C LYS A 47 -9.32 -19.33 5.85
N ALA A 48 -8.02 -19.06 6.02
CA ALA A 48 -7.54 -18.01 6.89
C ALA A 48 -8.01 -16.61 6.42
N VAL A 49 -7.90 -16.33 5.12
CA VAL A 49 -8.43 -15.10 4.50
C VAL A 49 -9.94 -14.97 4.74
N LYS A 50 -10.72 -16.03 4.54
CA LYS A 50 -12.16 -15.99 4.84
C LYS A 50 -12.45 -15.70 6.31
N ALA A 51 -11.65 -16.23 7.23
CA ALA A 51 -11.83 -15.99 8.65
C ALA A 51 -11.59 -14.51 9.01
N VAL A 52 -10.49 -13.92 8.55
CA VAL A 52 -10.22 -12.49 8.80
C VAL A 52 -11.16 -11.55 8.06
N CYS A 53 -11.71 -11.96 6.91
CA CYS A 53 -12.73 -11.20 6.18
C CYS A 53 -14.16 -11.38 6.72
N ALA A 54 -14.39 -12.30 7.67
CA ALA A 54 -15.72 -12.56 8.22
C ALA A 54 -16.40 -11.33 8.86
N PRO A 55 -15.70 -10.48 9.65
CA PRO A 55 -16.31 -9.31 10.28
C PRO A 55 -16.51 -8.12 9.32
N THR A 56 -16.10 -8.22 8.05
CA THR A 56 -16.11 -7.07 7.14
C THR A 56 -17.42 -6.91 6.38
N ASP A 57 -17.75 -5.67 5.99
CA ASP A 57 -18.95 -5.36 5.22
C ASP A 57 -18.80 -5.79 3.75
N TYR A 58 -17.62 -5.61 3.16
CA TYR A 58 -17.34 -5.94 1.76
C TYR A 58 -16.53 -7.24 1.65
N LYS A 59 -17.14 -8.36 2.10
CA LYS A 59 -16.50 -9.68 2.21
C LYS A 59 -15.87 -10.17 0.91
N GLU A 60 -16.57 -9.99 -0.21
CA GLU A 60 -16.10 -10.42 -1.52
C GLU A 60 -14.85 -9.64 -1.96
N THR A 61 -14.89 -8.32 -1.83
CA THR A 61 -13.73 -7.44 -2.08
C THR A 61 -12.56 -7.82 -1.16
N CYS A 62 -12.81 -8.06 0.13
CA CYS A 62 -11.78 -8.49 1.09
C CYS A 62 -11.10 -9.79 0.64
N VAL A 63 -11.88 -10.84 0.42
CA VAL A 63 -11.36 -12.17 0.07
C VAL A 63 -10.63 -12.12 -1.27
N LYS A 64 -11.23 -11.47 -2.28
CA LYS A 64 -10.64 -11.37 -3.61
C LYS A 64 -9.30 -10.65 -3.54
N SER A 65 -9.26 -9.45 -2.97
CA SER A 65 -8.05 -8.63 -2.96
C SER A 65 -6.92 -9.23 -2.12
N LEU A 66 -7.23 -9.90 -1.00
CA LEU A 66 -6.21 -10.62 -0.24
C LEU A 66 -5.68 -11.85 -0.98
N MET A 67 -6.54 -12.63 -1.63
CA MET A 67 -6.11 -13.80 -2.41
C MET A 67 -5.28 -13.40 -3.64
N ASP A 68 -5.67 -12.33 -4.35
CA ASP A 68 -4.93 -11.78 -5.48
C ASP A 68 -3.53 -11.29 -5.05
N ALA A 69 -3.39 -10.85 -3.80
CA ALA A 69 -2.11 -10.46 -3.22
C ALA A 69 -1.21 -11.64 -2.81
N SER A 70 -1.64 -12.89 -3.07
CA SER A 70 -0.85 -14.12 -2.81
C SER A 70 -0.34 -14.20 -1.36
N PRO A 71 -1.25 -14.41 -0.38
CA PRO A 71 -0.90 -14.39 1.03
C PRO A 71 0.16 -15.46 1.34
N LYS A 72 1.17 -15.09 2.12
CA LYS A 72 2.31 -15.96 2.48
C LYS A 72 2.24 -16.50 3.91
N SER A 73 1.18 -16.15 4.63
CA SER A 73 0.95 -16.51 6.02
C SER A 73 -0.53 -16.70 6.26
N THR A 74 -0.88 -17.61 7.15
CA THR A 74 -2.25 -17.80 7.67
C THR A 74 -2.49 -17.04 8.97
N GLU A 75 -1.45 -16.39 9.52
CA GLU A 75 -1.56 -15.65 10.79
C GLU A 75 -2.44 -14.41 10.61
N PRO A 76 -3.45 -14.19 11.48
CA PRO A 76 -4.38 -13.07 11.35
C PRO A 76 -3.71 -11.70 11.25
N ILE A 77 -2.68 -11.46 12.06
CA ILE A 77 -1.95 -10.18 12.07
C ILE A 77 -1.20 -9.93 10.75
N GLU A 78 -0.65 -10.97 10.14
CA GLU A 78 0.05 -10.88 8.85
C GLU A 78 -0.94 -10.67 7.70
N LEU A 79 -2.14 -11.28 7.79
CA LEU A 79 -3.22 -11.02 6.83
C LEU A 79 -3.81 -9.60 6.97
N ILE A 80 -3.84 -9.04 8.18
CA ILE A 80 -4.21 -7.63 8.41
C ILE A 80 -3.15 -6.70 7.81
N LYS A 81 -1.85 -6.93 8.05
CA LYS A 81 -0.78 -6.17 7.39
C LYS A 81 -0.85 -6.26 5.86
N LEU A 82 -1.17 -7.44 5.33
CA LEU A 82 -1.41 -7.62 3.90
C LEU A 82 -2.60 -6.77 3.42
N SER A 83 -3.70 -6.74 4.18
CA SER A 83 -4.88 -5.90 3.90
C SER A 83 -4.51 -4.42 3.82
N PHE A 84 -3.64 -3.92 4.70
CA PHE A 84 -3.12 -2.54 4.65
C PHE A 84 -2.35 -2.27 3.37
N ASN A 85 -1.41 -3.15 3.02
CA ASN A 85 -0.60 -3.00 1.81
C ASN A 85 -1.46 -3.02 0.54
N VAL A 86 -2.47 -3.89 0.51
CA VAL A 86 -3.48 -3.95 -0.55
C VAL A 86 -4.28 -2.66 -0.63
N THR A 87 -4.69 -2.09 0.51
CA THR A 87 -5.37 -0.79 0.59
C THR A 87 -4.49 0.34 0.05
N ILE A 88 -3.24 0.45 0.51
CA ILE A 88 -2.27 1.45 0.04
C ILE A 88 -2.09 1.34 -1.48
N LYS A 89 -1.89 0.12 -1.99
CA LYS A 89 -1.76 -0.13 -3.42
C LYS A 89 -3.02 0.32 -4.17
N SER A 90 -4.20 -0.05 -3.69
CA SER A 90 -5.47 0.32 -4.34
C SER A 90 -5.67 1.82 -4.38
N ILE A 91 -5.28 2.56 -3.34
CA ILE A 91 -5.35 4.02 -3.33
C ILE A 91 -4.41 4.62 -4.40
N ASN A 92 -3.17 4.12 -4.49
CA ASN A 92 -2.22 4.57 -5.52
C ASN A 92 -2.74 4.28 -6.93
N ASP A 93 -3.28 3.09 -7.17
CA ASP A 93 -3.86 2.70 -8.46
C ASP A 93 -5.06 3.60 -8.82
N ALA A 94 -5.90 3.94 -7.84
CA ALA A 94 -7.03 4.85 -8.02
C ALA A 94 -6.57 6.29 -8.35
N LEU A 95 -5.53 6.80 -7.70
CA LEU A 95 -4.95 8.11 -8.02
C LEU A 95 -4.37 8.14 -9.43
N LYS A 96 -3.64 7.10 -9.81
CA LYS A 96 -3.11 6.97 -11.18
C LYS A 96 -4.25 6.99 -12.20
N LYS A 97 -5.30 6.20 -11.95
CA LYS A 97 -6.49 6.17 -12.80
C LYS A 97 -7.20 7.52 -12.86
N ALA A 98 -7.33 8.24 -11.75
CA ALA A 98 -7.90 9.58 -11.72
C ALA A 98 -7.06 10.57 -12.55
N SER A 99 -5.74 10.47 -12.48
CA SER A 99 -4.83 11.28 -13.31
C SER A 99 -5.01 11.01 -14.80
N GLU A 100 -5.22 9.75 -15.19
CA GLU A 100 -5.43 9.34 -16.58
C GLU A 100 -6.84 9.73 -17.10
N ASP A 101 -7.89 9.40 -16.33
CA ASP A 101 -9.29 9.43 -16.80
C ASP A 101 -10.02 10.75 -16.48
N VAL A 102 -9.55 11.52 -15.49
CA VAL A 102 -10.28 12.66 -14.92
C VAL A 102 -9.52 13.97 -15.05
N LYS A 103 -8.20 13.99 -14.86
CA LYS A 103 -7.41 15.24 -14.84
C LYS A 103 -7.65 16.16 -16.03
N HIS A 104 -7.67 15.61 -17.24
CA HIS A 104 -7.89 16.38 -18.47
C HIS A 104 -9.30 17.01 -18.56
N LYS A 105 -10.30 16.44 -17.87
CA LYS A 105 -11.64 17.01 -17.75
C LYS A 105 -11.64 18.13 -16.72
N ALA A 106 -10.97 17.90 -15.59
CA ALA A 106 -10.83 18.87 -14.51
C ALA A 106 -10.10 20.14 -14.95
N ASP A 107 -9.05 20.01 -15.76
CA ASP A 107 -8.25 21.13 -16.28
C ASP A 107 -9.03 22.13 -17.17
N LYS A 108 -10.28 21.81 -17.54
CA LYS A 108 -11.14 22.69 -18.36
C LYS A 108 -11.74 23.85 -17.56
N HIS A 109 -11.87 23.69 -16.24
CA HIS A 109 -12.51 24.66 -15.36
C HIS A 109 -11.65 24.86 -14.11
N PRO A 110 -11.32 26.10 -13.72
CA PRO A 110 -10.49 26.36 -12.55
C PRO A 110 -10.99 25.68 -11.28
N GLU A 111 -12.30 25.72 -11.03
CA GLU A 111 -12.93 25.10 -9.86
C GLU A 111 -12.77 23.57 -9.84
N ASP A 112 -12.88 22.92 -10.99
CA ASP A 112 -12.74 21.47 -11.14
C ASP A 112 -11.29 21.05 -10.95
N LYS A 113 -10.35 21.85 -11.48
CA LYS A 113 -8.93 21.64 -11.33
C LYS A 113 -8.50 21.76 -9.87
N ASP A 114 -8.94 22.79 -9.16
CA ASP A 114 -8.61 23.00 -7.75
C ASP A 114 -9.17 21.86 -6.88
N ALA A 115 -10.41 21.43 -7.12
CA ALA A 115 -11.01 20.29 -6.42
C ALA A 115 -10.24 18.97 -6.68
N PHE A 116 -9.78 18.75 -7.92
CA PHE A 116 -8.97 17.59 -8.27
C PHE A 116 -7.60 17.62 -7.59
N MET A 117 -6.89 18.75 -7.64
CA MET A 117 -5.60 18.92 -6.97
C MET A 117 -5.71 18.73 -5.46
N LEU A 118 -6.77 19.24 -4.84
CA LEU A 118 -7.02 19.03 -3.42
C LEU A 118 -7.29 17.56 -3.10
N CYS A 119 -8.11 16.86 -3.90
CA CYS A 119 -8.31 15.42 -3.75
C CYS A 119 -6.97 14.66 -3.86
N GLU A 120 -6.17 14.94 -4.89
CA GLU A 120 -4.88 14.29 -5.09
C GLU A 120 -3.95 14.50 -3.88
N LYS A 121 -3.89 15.73 -3.35
CA LYS A 121 -3.12 16.05 -2.16
C LYS A 121 -3.56 15.22 -0.95
N VAL A 122 -4.85 15.26 -0.58
CA VAL A 122 -5.33 14.56 0.63
C VAL A 122 -5.17 13.04 0.53
N MET A 123 -5.27 12.48 -0.68
CA MET A 123 -5.05 11.05 -0.91
C MET A 123 -3.57 10.66 -0.85
N ASN A 124 -2.66 11.52 -1.30
CA ASN A 124 -1.22 11.32 -1.10
C ASN A 124 -0.84 11.41 0.39
N ASP A 125 -1.43 12.35 1.13
CA ASP A 125 -1.29 12.45 2.60
C ASP A 125 -1.78 11.14 3.26
N ALA A 126 -2.92 10.59 2.81
CA ALA A 126 -3.43 9.29 3.29
C ALA A 126 -2.47 8.12 3.04
N ILE A 127 -1.85 8.07 1.86
CA ILE A 127 -0.86 7.04 1.53
C ILE A 127 0.38 7.16 2.44
N ALA A 128 0.89 8.38 2.63
CA ALA A 128 2.06 8.62 3.47
C ALA A 128 1.80 8.21 4.92
N ASP A 129 0.63 8.56 5.44
CA ASP A 129 0.16 8.20 6.77
C ASP A 129 0.04 6.67 6.95
N LEU A 130 -0.60 5.98 5.99
CA LEU A 130 -0.71 4.52 6.03
C LEU A 130 0.65 3.81 5.91
N LYS A 131 1.58 4.32 5.08
CA LYS A 131 2.93 3.78 4.93
C LYS A 131 3.74 3.88 6.23
N LYS A 132 3.71 5.05 6.89
CA LYS A 132 4.37 5.25 8.18
C LYS A 132 3.90 4.23 9.23
N CYS A 133 2.63 3.88 9.21
CA CYS A 133 2.07 2.88 10.12
C CYS A 133 2.64 1.48 9.88
N VAL A 134 2.72 1.03 8.62
CA VAL A 134 3.21 -0.33 8.30
C VAL A 134 4.73 -0.47 8.30
N ASP A 135 5.47 0.63 8.05
CA ASP A 135 6.94 0.64 8.05
C ASP A 135 7.53 0.70 9.46
N HIS A 136 6.73 1.08 10.47
CA HIS A 136 7.16 1.06 11.86
C HIS A 136 7.36 -0.39 12.32
N LYS A 137 8.62 -0.81 12.42
CA LYS A 137 8.99 -2.13 12.96
C LYS A 137 8.73 -2.14 14.46
N MET A 138 7.78 -2.95 14.92
CA MET A 138 7.54 -3.16 16.35
C MET A 138 7.66 -4.62 16.74
N SER A 139 8.13 -4.82 17.96
CA SER A 139 8.32 -6.11 18.62
C SER A 139 6.98 -6.72 19.05
N VAL A 140 6.96 -8.02 19.36
CA VAL A 140 5.75 -8.76 19.76
C VAL A 140 5.12 -8.18 21.05
N ASP A 141 5.90 -7.53 21.90
CA ASP A 141 5.42 -6.88 23.13
C ASP A 141 4.63 -5.58 22.87
N GLU A 142 4.62 -5.06 21.64
CA GLU A 142 3.97 -3.82 21.23
C GLU A 142 2.72 -4.04 20.35
N ILE A 143 2.28 -5.30 20.17
CA ILE A 143 1.17 -5.67 19.26
C ILE A 143 -0.11 -4.87 19.52
N LYS A 144 -0.43 -4.59 20.79
CA LYS A 144 -1.61 -3.78 21.12
C LYS A 144 -1.48 -2.34 20.62
N GLY A 145 -0.32 -1.71 20.84
CA GLY A 145 -0.04 -0.36 20.31
C GLY A 145 -0.07 -0.34 18.80
N PHE A 146 0.48 -1.36 18.15
CA PHE A 146 0.41 -1.52 16.70
C PHE A 146 -1.03 -1.61 16.17
N ILE A 147 -1.90 -2.40 16.81
CA ILE A 147 -3.32 -2.53 16.45
C ILE A 147 -4.06 -1.21 16.63
N GLU A 148 -3.78 -0.47 17.72
CA GLU A 148 -4.35 0.86 17.95
C GLU A 148 -3.91 1.86 16.88
N ASP A 149 -2.63 1.88 16.51
CA ASP A 149 -2.11 2.70 15.42
C ASP A 149 -2.79 2.36 14.09
N LEU A 150 -2.83 1.08 13.71
CA LEU A 150 -3.51 0.60 12.50
C LEU A 150 -4.94 1.15 12.41
N ARG A 151 -5.69 1.06 13.52
CA ARG A 151 -7.06 1.57 13.59
C ARG A 151 -7.13 3.07 13.35
N VAL A 152 -6.26 3.85 13.99
CA VAL A 152 -6.21 5.31 13.87
C VAL A 152 -5.87 5.73 12.45
N TRP A 153 -4.82 5.15 11.86
CA TRP A 153 -4.36 5.51 10.52
C TRP A 153 -5.38 5.13 9.44
N LEU A 154 -6.06 3.98 9.56
CA LEU A 154 -7.16 3.62 8.66
C LEU A 154 -8.36 4.56 8.77
N SER A 155 -8.76 4.89 10.00
CA SER A 155 -9.86 5.84 10.22
C SER A 155 -9.53 7.19 9.58
N GLY A 156 -8.26 7.62 9.68
CA GLY A 156 -7.74 8.78 8.97
C GLY A 156 -7.79 8.66 7.45
N SER A 157 -7.41 7.50 6.88
CA SER A 157 -7.47 7.26 5.43
C SER A 157 -8.90 7.30 4.89
N ILE A 158 -9.87 6.72 5.61
CA ILE A 158 -11.30 6.78 5.24
C ILE A 158 -11.77 8.24 5.22
N ALA A 159 -11.41 9.03 6.24
CA ALA A 159 -11.75 10.45 6.28
C ALA A 159 -11.13 11.25 5.12
N PHE A 160 -9.89 10.94 4.73
CA PHE A 160 -9.26 11.56 3.57
C PHE A 160 -9.93 11.17 2.25
N GLN A 161 -10.33 9.91 2.09
CA GLN A 161 -11.10 9.45 0.94
C GLN A 161 -12.45 10.17 0.85
N GLN A 162 -13.14 10.35 1.97
CA GLN A 162 -14.38 11.13 2.01
C GLN A 162 -14.12 12.60 1.63
N THR A 163 -13.09 13.20 2.21
CA THR A 163 -12.69 14.59 1.91
C THR A 163 -12.41 14.78 0.42
N CYS A 164 -11.68 13.86 -0.22
CA CYS A 164 -11.43 13.89 -1.66
C CYS A 164 -12.73 13.93 -2.47
N ILE A 165 -13.76 13.16 -2.08
CA ILE A 165 -15.05 13.17 -2.79
C ILE A 165 -15.83 14.46 -2.51
N ASP A 166 -15.75 14.96 -1.29
CA ASP A 166 -16.45 16.17 -0.84
C ASP A 166 -15.92 17.44 -1.55
N THR A 167 -14.67 17.46 -2.03
CA THR A 167 -14.14 18.59 -2.82
C THR A 167 -14.95 18.85 -4.09
N PHE A 168 -15.67 17.85 -4.59
CA PHE A 168 -16.50 17.94 -5.79
C PHE A 168 -17.99 18.17 -5.51
N GLU A 169 -18.39 18.45 -4.27
CA GLU A 169 -19.81 18.51 -3.91
C GLU A 169 -20.58 19.69 -4.52
N GLU A 170 -19.96 20.86 -4.60
CA GLU A 170 -20.56 22.07 -5.16
C GLU A 170 -20.35 22.20 -6.69
N ILE A 171 -19.65 21.24 -7.28
CA ILE A 171 -19.28 21.21 -8.70
C ILE A 171 -20.42 20.60 -9.53
N LYS A 172 -20.81 21.29 -10.61
CA LYS A 172 -21.92 20.87 -11.49
C LYS A 172 -21.53 19.82 -12.54
N SER A 173 -20.24 19.47 -12.65
CA SER A 173 -19.74 18.48 -13.61
C SER A 173 -19.92 17.04 -13.11
N ASN A 174 -19.71 16.06 -14.00
CA ASN A 174 -19.79 14.64 -13.64
C ASN A 174 -18.56 14.14 -12.87
N LEU A 175 -17.61 15.01 -12.53
CA LEU A 175 -16.34 14.64 -11.91
C LEU A 175 -16.53 13.97 -10.54
N LYS A 176 -17.48 14.43 -9.72
CA LYS A 176 -17.81 13.77 -8.45
C LYS A 176 -18.14 12.30 -8.65
N LYS A 177 -18.95 11.98 -9.66
CA LYS A 177 -19.33 10.61 -9.97
C LYS A 177 -18.13 9.78 -10.45
N ASP A 178 -17.34 10.33 -11.38
CA ASP A 178 -16.14 9.66 -11.88
C ASP A 178 -15.18 9.33 -10.71
N MET A 179 -14.99 10.25 -9.77
CA MET A 179 -14.13 10.06 -8.59
C MET A 179 -14.74 9.07 -7.58
N ILE A 180 -16.06 9.10 -7.35
CA ILE A 180 -16.74 8.09 -6.51
C ILE A 180 -16.50 6.69 -7.06
N ASP A 181 -16.63 6.51 -8.37
CA ASP A 181 -16.48 5.22 -9.03
C ASP A 181 -15.02 4.75 -9.02
N ILE A 182 -14.06 5.65 -9.28
CA ILE A 182 -12.61 5.35 -9.22
C ILE A 182 -12.18 4.94 -7.80
N PHE A 183 -12.65 5.66 -6.78
CA PHE A 183 -12.28 5.39 -5.38
C PHE A 183 -13.17 4.35 -4.68
N LYS A 184 -14.08 3.68 -5.39
CA LYS A 184 -14.96 2.66 -4.80
C LYS A 184 -14.18 1.54 -4.11
N THR A 185 -13.31 0.85 -4.84
CA THR A 185 -12.52 -0.27 -4.29
C THR A 185 -11.59 0.17 -3.14
N PRO A 186 -10.83 1.28 -3.23
CA PRO A 186 -10.07 1.80 -2.09
C PRO A 186 -10.89 2.01 -0.81
N ARG A 187 -12.11 2.55 -0.92
CA ARG A 187 -13.02 2.77 0.22
C ARG A 187 -13.48 1.46 0.84
N GLU A 188 -13.88 0.52 0.01
CA GLU A 188 -14.26 -0.83 0.47
C GLU A 188 -13.10 -1.52 1.19
N LEU A 189 -11.89 -1.43 0.64
CA LEU A 189 -10.69 -2.03 1.24
C LEU A 189 -10.31 -1.36 2.56
N SER A 190 -10.40 -0.04 2.64
CA SER A 190 -10.11 0.70 3.88
C SER A 190 -11.11 0.35 4.99
N SER A 191 -12.39 0.27 4.64
CA SER A 191 -13.45 -0.21 5.54
C SER A 191 -13.20 -1.64 6.00
N ASN A 192 -12.86 -2.54 5.07
CA ASN A 192 -12.53 -3.93 5.40
C ASN A 192 -11.32 -4.03 6.33
N SER A 193 -10.20 -3.36 6.03
CA SER A 193 -9.01 -3.35 6.89
C SER A 193 -9.35 -2.84 8.28
N LEU A 194 -10.23 -1.82 8.41
CA LEU A 194 -10.61 -1.26 9.70
C LEU A 194 -11.46 -2.24 10.52
N ALA A 195 -12.39 -2.93 9.87
CA ALA A 195 -13.20 -3.96 10.50
C ALA A 195 -12.33 -5.13 11.00
N MET A 196 -11.35 -5.58 10.20
CA MET A 196 -10.41 -6.64 10.61
C MET A 196 -9.59 -6.25 11.85
N VAL A 197 -9.05 -5.03 11.88
CA VAL A 197 -8.28 -4.52 13.03
C VAL A 197 -9.17 -4.35 14.26
N THR A 198 -10.40 -3.87 14.07
CA THR A 198 -11.35 -3.65 15.15
C THR A 198 -11.79 -4.97 15.78
N ASP A 199 -12.07 -5.98 14.97
CA ASP A 199 -12.41 -7.33 15.44
C ASP A 199 -11.24 -7.95 16.21
N LEU A 200 -10.02 -7.88 15.65
CA LEU A 200 -8.81 -8.35 16.33
C LEU A 200 -8.61 -7.66 17.69
N ASN A 201 -8.83 -6.34 17.76
CA ASN A 201 -8.72 -5.58 19.00
C ASN A 201 -9.80 -5.94 20.02
N SER A 202 -11.04 -6.15 19.56
CA SER A 202 -12.18 -6.52 20.43
C SER A 202 -12.00 -7.90 21.06
N ASN A 203 -11.40 -8.82 20.31
CA ASN A 203 -11.03 -10.15 20.79
C ASN A 203 -9.77 -10.12 21.67
N ALA A 204 -8.94 -9.07 21.57
CA ALA A 204 -7.71 -8.91 22.33
C ALA A 204 -7.91 -8.28 23.73
N THR A 205 -8.92 -7.43 23.96
CA THR A 205 -9.43 -7.02 25.29
C THR A 205 -10.53 -5.96 25.13
N GLU A 206 -11.56 -6.00 25.98
CA GLU A 206 -12.61 -4.98 26.12
C GLU A 206 -12.03 -3.54 26.07
N LEU A 207 -12.37 -2.78 25.03
CA LEU A 207 -12.15 -1.33 25.02
C LEU A 207 -13.28 -0.63 24.26
N SER A 208 -14.49 -0.72 24.79
CA SER A 208 -15.63 0.08 24.33
C SER A 208 -15.84 1.28 25.25
N GLY A 209 -15.80 2.50 24.71
CA GLY A 209 -16.21 3.75 25.38
C GLY A 209 -15.26 4.93 25.18
N ALA A 210 -13.95 4.74 25.37
CA ALA A 210 -12.96 5.81 25.18
C ALA A 210 -12.62 6.08 23.70
N LEU A 211 -12.76 5.05 22.86
CA LEU A 211 -12.39 5.09 21.43
C LEU A 211 -13.40 5.83 20.57
N GLU A 212 -14.69 5.72 20.86
CA GLU A 212 -15.75 6.41 20.10
C GLU A 212 -15.64 7.92 20.26
N LYS A 213 -15.35 8.39 21.48
CA LYS A 213 -15.08 9.81 21.75
C LYS A 213 -13.79 10.31 21.08
N ARG A 214 -12.75 9.47 20.99
CA ARG A 214 -11.49 9.81 20.30
C ARG A 214 -11.68 9.86 18.77
N LEU A 215 -12.43 8.91 18.21
CA LEU A 215 -12.81 8.89 16.80
C LEU A 215 -13.62 10.13 16.42
N GLU A 216 -14.64 10.49 17.21
CA GLU A 216 -15.41 11.73 17.00
C GLU A 216 -14.54 12.98 17.14
N SER A 217 -13.65 13.01 18.15
CA SER A 217 -12.73 14.15 18.32
C SER A 217 -11.75 14.29 17.16
N PHE A 218 -11.27 13.18 16.61
CA PHE A 218 -10.34 13.15 15.48
C PHE A 218 -11.05 13.49 14.17
N TYR A 219 -12.26 12.98 13.96
CA TYR A 219 -13.13 13.33 12.84
C TYR A 219 -13.44 14.84 12.84
N LEU A 220 -13.76 15.41 14.00
CA LEU A 220 -13.99 16.85 14.18
C LEU A 220 -12.71 17.68 14.03
N GLN A 221 -11.57 17.20 14.54
CA GLN A 221 -10.30 17.92 14.43
C GLN A 221 -9.79 17.93 12.98
N LYS A 222 -9.96 16.83 12.23
CA LYS A 222 -9.63 16.78 10.80
C LYS A 222 -10.65 17.53 9.94
N LYS A 223 -11.95 17.50 10.25
CA LYS A 223 -12.95 18.37 9.61
C LYS A 223 -12.59 19.85 9.75
N LYS A 224 -12.03 20.26 10.90
CA LYS A 224 -11.48 21.61 11.10
C LYS A 224 -10.24 21.90 10.25
N MET A 225 -9.30 20.95 10.10
CA MET A 225 -8.15 21.10 9.19
C MET A 225 -8.58 21.25 7.72
N VAL A 226 -9.55 20.45 7.27
CA VAL A 226 -10.12 20.55 5.91
C VAL A 226 -10.83 21.90 5.71
N SER A 227 -11.55 22.38 6.73
CA SER A 227 -12.15 23.71 6.70
C SER A 227 -11.11 24.83 6.66
N GLN A 228 -9.97 24.69 7.35
CA GLN A 228 -8.90 25.70 7.32
C GLN A 228 -8.16 25.72 5.98
N HIS A 229 -7.79 24.57 5.42
CA HIS A 229 -7.16 24.54 4.10
C HIS A 229 -8.13 24.89 2.95
N GLY A 230 -9.43 24.60 3.10
CA GLY A 230 -10.46 25.07 2.16
C GLY A 230 -10.81 26.56 2.27
N LEU A 231 -10.41 27.23 3.36
CA LEU A 231 -10.51 28.69 3.53
C LEU A 231 -9.25 29.40 3.01
N ASP A 232 -8.06 28.83 3.21
CA ASP A 232 -6.82 29.34 2.61
C ASP A 232 -6.88 29.38 1.08
N LEU A 233 -7.48 28.36 0.44
CA LEU A 233 -7.68 28.34 -1.02
C LEU A 233 -8.80 29.29 -1.50
N ARG A 234 -9.82 29.54 -0.68
CA ARG A 234 -10.91 30.48 -1.01
C ARG A 234 -10.49 31.95 -0.88
N HIS A 235 -9.37 32.24 -0.20
CA HIS A 235 -8.85 33.60 -0.01
C HIS A 235 -7.47 33.82 -0.67
N GLY A 236 -6.82 32.78 -1.17
CA GLY A 236 -5.50 32.82 -1.80
C GLY A 236 -5.53 32.90 -3.33
N GLY A 237 -6.15 33.93 -3.90
CA GLY A 237 -5.94 34.29 -5.30
C GLY A 237 -4.55 34.94 -5.48
N SER A 238 -3.48 34.14 -5.54
CA SER A 238 -2.17 34.45 -6.14
C SER A 238 -1.15 33.40 -5.69
N TRP A 239 -0.84 32.42 -6.53
CA TRP A 239 0.40 31.66 -6.39
C TRP A 239 1.49 32.43 -7.15
N GLN A 240 2.13 33.39 -6.49
CA GLN A 240 3.44 33.88 -6.90
C GLN A 240 4.52 33.26 -6.02
N HIS A 241 5.43 32.56 -6.70
CA HIS A 241 6.84 32.27 -6.40
C HIS A 241 7.35 32.34 -4.95
N GLN A 242 8.00 31.23 -4.55
CA GLN A 242 9.32 31.14 -3.88
C GLN A 242 9.52 29.64 -3.60
N GLU A 243 10.27 28.86 -4.38
CA GLU A 243 11.72 28.91 -4.65
C GLU A 243 12.53 29.08 -3.35
N GLU A 244 13.08 27.94 -2.92
CA GLU A 244 13.91 27.74 -1.73
C GLU A 244 15.27 28.44 -1.90
N ASP A 245 15.55 29.44 -1.07
CA ASP A 245 16.93 29.77 -0.71
C ASP A 245 17.28 29.00 0.56
N HIS A 246 17.99 27.88 0.38
CA HIS A 246 18.71 27.20 1.44
C HIS A 246 20.12 27.78 1.56
N GLN A 247 20.42 28.28 2.75
CA GLN A 247 21.75 28.54 3.26
C GLN A 247 22.32 27.28 3.90
#